data_AF-A0A4S2SE24-F1
#
_entry.id   AF-A0A4S2SE24-F1
#
_cell.length_a   1.000
_cell.length_b   1.000
_cell.length_c   1.000
_cell.angle_alpha   90.00
_cell.angle_beta   90.00
_cell.angle_gamma   90.00
#
_symmetry.space_group_name_H-M   'P 1'
#
loop_
_entity.id
_entity.type
_entity.pdbx_description
1 polymer ?
#
loop_
_entity_poly.entity_id
_entity_poly.type
_entity_poly.pdbx_seq_one_letter_code
_entity_poly.pdbx_strand_id
1 'polypeptide(L)'
;VRAVLGPEHLFLAGALAATLVTWFTFLPSFLFILAGGPLVEATHEDLKFTAPLMAVTAAVVGVIVNLAAFFGYHVLWPQGFGAGFDWVAAAIALAAAVALLRYKRNVIRVIAVCAVMGLALKMLAIA
;
A
#
# COMPACT_ATOMS: atom_id res chain seq x y z
N VAL A 1 -14.96 -11.96 -3.41
CA VAL A 1 -14.23 -11.86 -4.69
C VAL A 1 -14.78 -12.94 -5.62
N ARG A 2 -15.46 -12.58 -6.70
CA ARG A 2 -15.95 -13.58 -7.68
C ARG A 2 -14.74 -14.09 -8.47
N ALA A 3 -14.47 -15.39 -8.40
CA ALA A 3 -13.44 -16.01 -9.23
C ALA A 3 -13.92 -15.96 -10.69
N VAL A 4 -13.24 -15.17 -11.53
CA VAL A 4 -13.59 -14.96 -12.95
C VAL A 4 -13.60 -16.28 -13.74
N LEU A 5 -12.87 -17.29 -13.27
CA LEU A 5 -12.74 -18.62 -13.88
C LEU A 5 -13.42 -19.75 -13.08
N GLY A 6 -14.25 -19.41 -12.09
CA GLY A 6 -14.86 -20.39 -11.17
C GLY A 6 -13.98 -20.74 -9.96
N PRO A 7 -14.59 -21.22 -8.85
CA PRO A 7 -13.90 -21.52 -7.60
C PRO A 7 -12.92 -22.71 -7.69
N GLU A 8 -13.07 -23.57 -8.70
CA GLU A 8 -12.16 -24.69 -9.00
C GLU A 8 -10.81 -24.26 -9.60
N HIS A 9 -10.71 -23.06 -10.19
CA HIS A 9 -9.52 -22.60 -10.93
C HIS A 9 -8.82 -21.39 -10.30
N LEU A 10 -8.77 -21.32 -8.96
CA LEU A 10 -8.14 -20.20 -8.24
C LEU A 10 -6.67 -19.99 -8.60
N PHE A 11 -5.90 -21.07 -8.77
CA PHE A 11 -4.50 -20.97 -9.19
C PHE A 11 -4.37 -20.34 -10.59
N LEU A 12 -5.21 -20.76 -11.52
CA LEU A 12 -5.19 -20.30 -12.91
C LEU A 12 -5.63 -18.83 -13.01
N ALA A 13 -6.61 -18.43 -12.19
CA ALA A 13 -7.01 -17.03 -12.03
C ALA A 13 -5.88 -16.17 -11.47
N GLY A 14 -5.15 -16.68 -10.47
CA GLY A 14 -3.97 -16.02 -9.92
C GLY A 14 -2.84 -15.90 -10.95
N ALA A 15 -2.56 -16.96 -11.70
CA ALA A 15 -1.54 -16.98 -12.74
C ALA A 15 -1.85 -15.99 -13.89
N LEU A 16 -3.10 -15.93 -14.34
CA LEU A 16 -3.53 -14.93 -15.32
C LEU A 16 -3.42 -13.51 -14.80
N ALA A 17 -3.87 -13.25 -13.57
CA ALA A 17 -3.73 -11.93 -12.94
C ALA A 17 -2.25 -11.52 -12.82
N ALA A 18 -1.38 -12.44 -12.36
CA ALA A 18 0.05 -12.20 -12.27
C ALA A 18 0.69 -11.93 -13.66
N THR A 19 0.26 -12.65 -14.70
CA THR A 19 0.75 -12.46 -16.07
C THR A 19 0.33 -11.09 -16.61
N LEU A 20 -0.93 -10.70 -16.42
CA LEU A 20 -1.44 -9.39 -16.82
C LEU A 20 -0.72 -8.25 -16.09
N VAL A 21 -0.55 -8.35 -14.77
CA VAL A 21 0.21 -7.36 -13.99
C VAL A 21 1.67 -7.30 -14.44
N THR A 22 2.29 -8.45 -14.75
CA THR A 22 3.66 -8.49 -15.28
C THR A 22 3.76 -7.75 -16.60
N TRP A 23 2.86 -8.03 -17.54
CA TRP A 23 2.90 -7.44 -18.89
C TRP A 23 2.53 -5.95 -18.91
N PHE A 24 1.53 -5.53 -18.13
CA PHE A 24 0.99 -4.16 -18.20
C PHE A 24 1.52 -3.22 -17.11
N THR A 25 2.14 -3.73 -16.05
CA THR A 25 2.68 -2.90 -14.95
C THR A 25 4.19 -3.02 -14.83
N PHE A 26 4.71 -4.24 -14.67
CA PHE A 26 6.13 -4.45 -14.41
C PHE A 26 7.00 -4.28 -15.65
N LEU A 27 6.65 -4.94 -16.77
CA LEU A 27 7.45 -4.93 -18.00
C LEU A 27 7.66 -3.51 -18.56
N PRO A 28 6.61 -2.64 -18.66
CA PRO A 28 6.81 -1.27 -19.11
C PRO A 28 7.68 -0.47 -18.13
N SER A 29 7.45 -0.60 -16.82
CA SER A 29 8.23 0.10 -15.79
C SER A 29 9.72 -0.29 -15.85
N PHE A 30 10.05 -1.59 -15.97
CA PHE A 30 11.43 -2.04 -16.13
C PHE A 30 12.06 -1.56 -17.43
N LEU A 31 11.31 -1.57 -18.53
CA LEU A 31 11.79 -1.04 -19.80
C LEU A 31 12.15 0.44 -19.65
N PHE A 32 11.30 1.25 -19.03
CA PHE A 32 11.59 2.66 -18.76
C PHE A 32 12.75 2.87 -17.79
N ILE A 33 12.89 2.04 -16.75
CA ILE A 33 14.02 2.14 -15.82
C ILE A 33 15.34 1.80 -16.52
N LEU A 34 15.39 0.71 -17.28
CA LEU A 34 16.61 0.26 -17.96
C LEU A 34 16.98 1.16 -19.15
N ALA A 35 15.99 1.55 -19.96
CA ALA A 35 16.21 2.47 -21.08
C ALA A 35 16.44 3.91 -20.61
N GLY A 36 15.85 4.31 -19.48
CA GLY A 36 16.02 5.61 -18.86
C GLY A 36 17.30 5.75 -18.04
N GLY A 37 17.92 4.64 -17.62
CA GLY A 37 19.16 4.64 -16.82
C GLY A 37 20.29 5.48 -17.44
N PRO A 38 20.65 5.27 -18.73
CA PRO A 38 21.66 6.08 -19.41
C PRO A 38 21.29 7.58 -19.49
N LEU A 39 20.00 7.90 -19.62
CA LEU A 39 19.52 9.28 -19.69
C LEU A 39 19.59 9.97 -18.32
N VAL A 40 19.32 9.24 -17.25
CA VAL A 40 19.46 9.71 -15.86
C VAL A 40 20.93 9.92 -15.50
N GLU A 41 21.82 9.02 -15.91
CA GLU A 41 23.27 9.17 -15.68
C GLU A 41 23.85 10.37 -16.44
N ALA A 42 23.43 10.60 -17.69
CA ALA A 42 23.88 11.74 -18.49
C ALA A 42 23.40 13.12 -17.96
N THR A 43 22.40 13.15 -17.09
CA THR A 43 21.79 14.38 -16.54
C THR A 43 22.07 14.60 -15.06
N HIS A 44 22.89 13.75 -14.43
CA HIS A 44 23.16 13.75 -12.99
C HIS A 44 23.82 15.05 -12.48
N GLU A 45 24.62 15.74 -13.30
CA GLU A 45 25.32 16.98 -12.91
C GLU A 45 24.54 18.27 -13.19
N ASP A 46 23.34 18.19 -13.79
CA ASP A 46 22.61 19.37 -14.26
C ASP A 46 21.45 19.75 -13.32
N LEU A 47 21.64 20.83 -12.53
CA LEU A 47 20.69 21.29 -11.50
C LEU A 47 19.26 21.55 -12.02
N LYS A 48 19.07 21.70 -13.34
CA LYS A 48 17.77 21.90 -13.99
C LYS A 48 16.77 20.74 -13.80
N PHE A 49 17.23 19.53 -13.51
CA PHE A 49 16.36 18.36 -13.33
C PHE A 49 15.83 18.18 -11.89
N THR A 50 16.30 18.99 -10.94
CA THR A 50 15.84 18.93 -9.55
C THR A 50 14.35 19.28 -9.42
N ALA A 51 13.88 20.29 -10.16
CA ALA A 51 12.48 20.73 -10.08
C ALA A 51 11.47 19.68 -10.60
N PRO A 52 11.69 19.04 -11.78
CA PRO A 52 10.88 17.90 -12.22
C PRO A 52 10.89 16.72 -11.24
N LEU A 53 12.05 16.32 -10.71
CA LEU A 53 12.15 15.23 -9.74
C LEU A 53 11.39 15.56 -8.44
N MET A 54 11.50 16.79 -7.93
CA MET A 54 10.74 17.24 -6.77
C MET A 54 9.22 17.21 -7.03
N ALA A 55 8.77 17.60 -8.22
CA ALA A 55 7.35 17.51 -8.59
C ALA A 55 6.82 16.06 -8.56
N VAL A 56 7.62 15.10 -9.05
CA VAL A 56 7.27 13.67 -8.95
C VAL A 56 7.20 13.21 -7.50
N THR A 57 8.19 13.57 -6.66
CA THR A 57 8.16 13.20 -5.23
C THR A 57 6.94 13.78 -4.52
N ALA A 58 6.57 15.02 -4.81
CA ALA A 58 5.39 15.67 -4.25
C ALA A 58 4.09 14.98 -4.68
N ALA A 59 3.98 14.59 -5.96
CA ALA A 59 2.83 13.85 -6.47
C ALA A 59 2.68 12.49 -5.76
N VAL A 60 3.78 11.73 -5.61
CA VAL A 60 3.77 10.43 -4.95
C VAL A 60 3.41 10.55 -3.45
N VAL A 61 3.99 11.52 -2.74
CA VAL A 61 3.65 11.78 -1.33
C VAL A 61 2.18 12.16 -1.19
N GLY A 62 1.65 13.01 -2.08
CA GLY A 62 0.24 13.35 -2.12
C GLY A 62 -0.67 12.13 -2.31
N VAL A 63 -0.30 11.23 -3.24
CA VAL A 63 -1.03 9.97 -3.46
C VAL A 63 -1.00 9.06 -2.22
N ILE A 64 0.15 8.95 -1.53
CA ILE A 64 0.28 8.15 -0.30
C ILE A 64 -0.65 8.70 0.78
N VAL A 65 -0.68 10.02 1.00
CA VAL A 65 -1.57 10.64 1.99
C VAL A 65 -3.03 10.43 1.62
N ASN A 66 -3.38 10.57 0.34
CA ASN A 66 -4.74 10.32 -0.13
C ASN A 66 -5.20 8.87 0.12
N LEU A 67 -4.35 7.89 -0.22
CA LEU A 67 -4.65 6.48 0.04
C LEU A 67 -4.72 6.17 1.53
N ALA A 68 -3.83 6.75 2.34
CA ALA A 68 -3.85 6.60 3.79
C ALA A 68 -5.15 7.14 4.40
N ALA A 69 -5.63 8.30 3.94
CA ALA A 69 -6.91 8.87 4.37
C ALA A 69 -8.09 8.01 3.92
N PHE A 70 -8.08 7.56 2.65
CA PHE A 70 -9.13 6.70 2.10
C PHE A 70 -9.27 5.37 2.86
N PHE A 71 -8.15 4.69 3.12
CA PHE A 71 -8.16 3.47 3.92
C PHE A 71 -8.47 3.75 5.38
N GLY A 72 -7.91 4.81 5.97
CA GLY A 72 -8.19 5.20 7.36
C GLY A 72 -9.68 5.43 7.60
N TYR A 73 -10.37 6.08 6.67
CA TYR A 73 -11.82 6.23 6.72
C TYR A 73 -12.54 4.87 6.74
N HIS A 74 -12.24 3.97 5.81
CA HIS A 74 -12.88 2.64 5.74
C HIS A 74 -12.51 1.73 6.91
N VAL A 75 -11.36 1.95 7.56
CA VAL A 75 -10.93 1.20 8.74
C VAL A 75 -11.65 1.70 10.00
N LEU A 76 -11.81 3.02 10.17
CA LEU A 76 -12.44 3.61 11.37
C LEU A 76 -13.97 3.58 11.29
N TRP A 77 -14.54 3.72 10.09
CA TRP A 77 -15.97 3.66 9.83
C TRP A 77 -16.28 2.62 8.76
N PRO A 78 -16.24 1.33 9.09
CA PRO A 78 -16.47 0.25 8.12
C PRO A 78 -17.89 0.29 7.50
N GLN A 79 -18.85 0.89 8.20
CA GLN A 79 -20.24 1.06 7.75
C GLN A 79 -20.60 2.52 7.43
N GLY A 80 -19.62 3.42 7.36
CA GLY A 80 -19.78 4.86 7.08
C GLY A 80 -20.05 5.73 8.31
N PHE A 81 -20.06 7.06 8.13
CA PHE A 81 -20.19 8.05 9.21
C PHE A 81 -21.46 7.93 10.07
N GLY A 82 -22.50 7.25 9.57
CA GLY A 82 -23.74 7.00 10.31
C GLY A 82 -23.72 5.75 11.19
N ALA A 83 -22.65 4.96 11.12
CA ALA A 83 -22.50 3.72 11.87
C ALA A 83 -21.38 3.80 12.90
N GLY A 84 -21.34 2.81 13.80
CA GLY A 84 -20.44 2.79 14.96
C GLY A 84 -18.97 2.98 14.58
N PHE A 85 -18.30 3.87 15.30
CA PHE A 85 -16.86 4.07 15.21
C PHE A 85 -16.10 2.86 15.79
N ASP A 86 -15.15 2.32 15.05
CA ASP A 86 -14.33 1.20 15.50
C ASP A 86 -13.19 1.69 16.42
N TRP A 87 -13.48 1.76 17.72
CA TRP A 87 -12.51 2.13 18.75
C TRP A 87 -11.32 1.15 18.84
N VAL A 88 -11.51 -0.11 18.47
CA VAL A 88 -10.45 -1.13 18.52
C VAL A 88 -9.47 -0.89 17.38
N ALA A 89 -9.96 -0.68 16.16
CA ALA A 89 -9.14 -0.32 15.02
C ALA A 89 -8.41 1.01 15.26
N ALA A 90 -9.09 2.01 15.84
CA ALA A 90 -8.48 3.28 16.22
C ALA A 90 -7.33 3.11 17.22
N ALA A 91 -7.51 2.28 18.25
CA ALA A 91 -6.47 2.00 19.24
C ALA A 91 -5.24 1.30 18.63
N ILE A 92 -5.46 0.32 17.75
CA ILE A 92 -4.37 -0.37 17.04
C ILE A 92 -3.61 0.60 16.12
N ALA A 93 -4.34 1.43 15.37
CA ALA A 93 -3.75 2.43 14.50
C ALA A 93 -2.90 3.45 15.28
N LEU A 94 -3.41 3.93 16.41
CA LEU A 94 -2.71 4.89 17.27
C LEU A 94 -1.46 4.26 17.93
N ALA A 95 -1.58 3.01 18.40
CA ALA A 95 -0.43 2.27 18.93
C ALA A 95 0.65 2.04 17.86
N ALA A 96 0.25 1.70 16.62
CA ALA A 96 1.16 1.55 15.50
C ALA A 96 1.85 2.87 15.14
N ALA A 97 1.10 3.98 15.10
CA ALA A 97 1.64 5.31 14.84
C ALA A 97 2.69 5.71 15.88
N VAL A 98 2.42 5.47 17.17
CA VAL A 98 3.38 5.74 18.25
C VAL A 98 4.61 4.83 18.14
N ALA A 99 4.43 3.53 17.85
CA ALA A 99 5.54 2.59 17.68
C ALA A 99 6.49 2.99 16.53
N LEU A 100 5.94 3.51 15.43
CA LEU A 100 6.71 3.95 14.27
C LEU A 100 7.34 5.33 14.49
N LEU A 101 6.56 6.32 14.93
CA LEU A 101 7.02 7.72 15.00
C LEU A 101 7.87 7.99 16.23
N ARG A 102 7.49 7.47 17.41
CA ARG A 102 8.18 7.77 18.67
C ARG A 102 9.30 6.78 19.00
N TYR A 103 9.05 5.49 18.74
CA TYR A 103 9.98 4.41 19.08
C TYR A 103 10.82 3.93 17.89
N LYS A 104 10.58 4.45 16.68
CA LYS A 104 11.31 4.10 15.44
C LYS A 104 11.46 2.59 15.25
N ARG A 105 10.44 1.82 15.64
CA ARG A 105 10.45 0.36 15.51
C ARG A 105 10.44 -0.03 14.04
N ASN A 106 11.01 -1.18 13.73
CA ASN A 106 11.06 -1.70 12.36
C ASN A 106 9.65 -1.88 11.79
N VAL A 107 9.40 -1.33 10.61
CA VAL A 107 8.08 -1.28 9.96
C VAL A 107 7.49 -2.68 9.78
N ILE A 108 8.30 -3.65 9.37
CA ILE A 108 7.86 -5.04 9.14
C ILE A 108 7.35 -5.66 10.45
N ARG A 109 8.03 -5.38 11.57
CA ARG A 109 7.63 -5.89 12.89
C ARG A 109 6.31 -5.28 13.36
N VAL A 110 6.10 -3.98 13.13
CA VAL A 110 4.84 -3.31 13.49
C VAL A 110 3.69 -3.86 12.66
N ILE A 111 3.87 -4.01 11.34
CA ILE A 111 2.86 -4.60 10.45
C ILE A 111 2.50 -6.02 10.90
N ALA A 112 3.49 -6.87 11.19
CA ALA A 112 3.25 -8.24 11.63
C ALA A 112 2.45 -8.29 12.95
N VAL A 113 2.80 -7.46 13.93
CA VAL A 113 2.08 -7.40 15.22
C VAL A 113 0.65 -6.91 15.04
N CYS A 114 0.44 -5.83 14.26
CA CYS A 114 -0.89 -5.31 13.97
C CYS A 114 -1.76 -6.33 13.22
N ALA A 115 -1.18 -7.06 12.25
CA ALA A 115 -1.88 -8.10 11.52
C ALA A 115 -2.31 -9.27 12.44
N VAL A 116 -1.41 -9.74 13.31
CA VAL A 116 -1.72 -10.82 14.27
C VAL A 116 -2.77 -10.36 15.28
N MET A 117 -2.65 -9.14 15.83
CA MET A 117 -3.64 -8.58 16.75
C MET A 117 -5.01 -8.45 16.10
N GLY A 118 -5.09 -7.88 14.89
CA GLY A 118 -6.34 -7.76 14.15
C GLY A 118 -6.97 -9.11 13.81
N LEU A 119 -6.15 -10.09 13.42
CA LEU A 119 -6.61 -11.46 13.14
C LEU A 119 -7.17 -12.14 14.40
N ALA A 120 -6.45 -12.04 15.53
CA ALA A 120 -6.86 -12.63 16.79
C ALA A 120 -8.18 -12.04 17.28
N LEU A 121 -8.32 -10.71 17.22
CA LEU A 121 -9.55 -10.01 17.58
C LEU A 121 -10.71 -10.38 16.65
N LYS A 122 -10.45 -10.49 15.34
CA LYS A 122 -11.47 -10.91 14.37
C LYS A 122 -11.92 -12.36 14.61
N MET A 123 -11.02 -13.27 14.97
CA MET A 123 -11.41 -14.64 15.32
C MET A 123 -12.21 -14.70 16.63
N LEU A 124 -11.85 -13.89 17.63
CA LEU A 124 -12.57 -13.81 18.90
C LEU A 124 -13.96 -13.14 18.77
N ALA A 125 -14.11 -12.16 17.88
CA ALA A 125 -15.39 -11.48 17.65
C ALA A 125 -16.35 -12.27 16.72
N ILE A 126 -15.84 -13.27 16.00
CA ILE A 126 -16.63 -14.16 15.13
C ILE A 126 -17.00 -15.48 15.83
N ALA A 127 -16.37 -15.79 16.98
CA ALA A 127 -16.68 -16.94 17.84
C ALA A 127 -17.77 -16.60 18.87
#